data_AF-T0TFB0-F1
#
_entry.id   AF-T0TFB0-F1
#
_cell.length_a   1.000
_cell.length_b   1.000
_cell.length_c   1.000
_cell.angle_alpha   90.00
_cell.angle_beta   90.00
_cell.angle_gamma   90.00
#
_symmetry.space_group_name_H-M   'P 1'
#
loop_
_entity.id
_entity.type
_entity.pdbx_description
1 polymer ?
#
loop_
_entity_poly.entity_id
_entity_poly.type
_entity_poly.pdbx_seq_one_letter_code
_entity_poly.pdbx_strand_id
1 'polypeptide(L)' 'MELWDAYDAHLNVIAGQVLVRGEKIPKGVYHLVSEVIVRHQDGTYLLT' A
#
# COMPACT_ATOMS: atom_id res chain seq x y z
N MET A 1 -1.69 13.01 -9.26
CA MET A 1 -1.41 11.60 -9.60
C MET A 1 -0.54 11.05 -8.49
N GLU A 2 -1.01 10.04 -7.78
CA GLU A 2 -0.24 9.41 -6.70
C GLU A 2 0.58 8.25 -7.28
N LEU A 3 1.87 8.22 -6.95
CA LEU A 3 2.84 7.25 -7.45
C LEU A 3 3.25 6.31 -6.31
N TRP A 4 3.38 5.03 -6.61
CA TRP A 4 3.82 4.00 -5.66
C TRP A 4 5.01 3.24 -6.22
N ASP A 5 5.92 2.86 -5.32
CA ASP A 5 6.96 1.88 -5.64
C ASP A 5 6.33 0.53 -5.99
N ALA A 6 6.88 -0.13 -6.99
CA ALA A 6 6.52 -1.49 -7.35
C ALA A 6 7.37 -2.50 -6.59
N TYR A 7 6.74 -3.54 -6.07
CA TYR A 7 7.39 -4.62 -5.32
C TYR A 7 7.13 -5.97 -5.97
N ASP A 8 8.08 -6.90 -5.81
CA ASP A 8 7.86 -8.32 -6.04
C ASP A 8 7.18 -9.00 -4.84
N ALA A 9 6.92 -10.31 -4.95
CA ALA A 9 6.29 -11.08 -3.87
C ALA A 9 7.19 -11.26 -2.62
N HIS A 10 8.46 -10.89 -2.71
CA HIS A 10 9.45 -10.98 -1.64
C HIS A 10 9.74 -9.61 -1.00
N LEU A 11 8.93 -8.59 -1.32
CA LEU A 11 9.05 -7.22 -0.84
C LEU A 11 10.32 -6.50 -1.32
N ASN A 12 10.93 -6.96 -2.42
CA ASN A 12 12.00 -6.20 -3.07
C ASN A 12 11.40 -5.14 -3.99
N VAL A 13 11.99 -3.94 -3.99
CA VAL A 13 11.64 -2.88 -4.96
C VAL A 13 12.07 -3.31 -6.36
N ILE A 14 11.16 -3.21 -7.32
CA ILE A 14 11.45 -3.44 -8.74
C ILE A 14 11.97 -2.13 -9.34
N ALA A 15 13.30 -2.04 -9.50
CA ALA A 15 13.96 -0.83 -9.95
C ALA A 15 13.44 -0.34 -11.32
N GLY A 16 13.14 0.96 -11.41
CA GLY A 16 12.64 1.60 -12.63
C GLY A 16 11.15 1.39 -12.91
N GLN A 17 10.42 0.68 -12.04
CA GLN A 17 8.99 0.49 -12.16
C GLN A 17 8.22 1.29 -11.11
N VAL A 18 7.24 2.07 -11.58
CA VAL A 18 6.34 2.89 -10.75
C VAL A 18 4.90 2.49 -11.06
N LEU A 19 4.06 2.41 -10.03
CA LEU A 19 2.62 2.23 -10.17
C LEU A 19 1.90 3.55 -9.98
N VAL A 20 0.78 3.73 -10.68
CA VAL A 20 -0.08 4.91 -10.55
C VAL A 20 -1.36 4.49 -9.83
N ARG A 21 -1.73 5.20 -8.77
CA ARG A 21 -2.97 4.92 -8.02
C ARG A 21 -4.19 4.99 -8.94
N GLY A 22 -5.01 3.94 -8.88
CA GLY A 22 -6.24 3.81 -9.67
C GLY A 22 -6.06 3.08 -10.99
N GLU A 23 -4.82 2.79 -11.40
CA GLU A 23 -4.54 1.96 -12.57
C GLU A 23 -4.45 0.47 -12.21
N LYS A 24 -4.58 -0.38 -13.23
CA LYS A 24 -4.45 -1.83 -13.06
C LYS A 24 -3.00 -2.19 -12.70
N ILE A 25 -2.83 -2.85 -11.55
CA ILE A 25 -1.53 -3.39 -11.15
C ILE A 25 -1.20 -4.63 -12.01
N PRO A 26 0.01 -4.71 -12.61
CA PRO A 26 0.44 -5.89 -13.36
C PRO A 26 0.47 -7.17 -12.52
N LYS A 27 0.30 -8.33 -13.15
CA LYS A 27 0.36 -9.63 -12.47
C LYS A 27 1.75 -9.83 -11.83
N GLY A 28 1.77 -10.22 -10.56
CA GLY A 28 3.01 -10.48 -9.81
C GLY A 28 3.74 -9.24 -9.32
N VAL A 29 3.13 -8.06 -9.48
CA VAL A 29 3.62 -6.79 -8.96
C VAL A 29 2.70 -6.33 -7.83
N TYR A 30 3.27 -5.72 -6.81
CA TYR A 30 2.56 -5.28 -5.61
C TYR A 30 2.94 -3.83 -5.28
N HIS A 31 2.12 -3.15 -4.50
CA HIS A 31 2.51 -1.94 -3.76
C HIS A 31 2.31 -2.21 -2.27
N LEU A 32 3.07 -1.54 -1.42
CA LEU A 32 2.89 -1.65 0.02
C LEU A 32 1.65 -0.86 0.46
N VAL A 33 0.91 -1.41 1.42
CA VAL A 33 -0.21 -0.76 2.09
C VAL A 33 0.04 -0.72 3.58
N SER A 34 -0.49 0.30 4.25
CA SER A 34 -0.52 0.38 5.71
C SER A 34 -1.96 0.40 6.17
N GLU A 35 -2.28 -0.46 7.14
CA GLU A 35 -3.55 -0.44 7.85
C GLU A 35 -3.33 0.22 9.22
N VAL A 36 -4.12 1.25 9.51
CA VAL A 36 -4.01 2.01 10.75
C VAL A 36 -5.31 1.86 11.53
N ILE A 37 -5.20 1.32 12.74
CA ILE A 37 -6.31 1.23 13.69
C ILE A 37 -6.08 2.28 14.77
N VAL A 38 -7.01 3.23 14.89
CA VAL A 38 -6.93 4.28 15.91
C VAL A 38 -7.72 3.86 17.14
N ARG A 39 -7.08 3.89 18.30
CA ARG A 39 -7.71 3.65 19.60
C ARG A 39 -7.73 4.95 20.40
N HIS A 40 -8.91 5.37 20.84
CA HIS A 40 -9.07 6.51 21.74
C HIS A 40 -8.64 6.14 23.18
N GLN A 41 -8.33 7.14 24.00
CA GLN A 41 -7.83 6.94 25.37
C GLN A 41 -8.86 6.24 26.28
N ASP A 42 -10.15 6.33 25.97
CA ASP A 42 -11.22 5.62 26.69
C ASP A 42 -11.37 4.14 26.29
N GLY A 43 -10.56 3.66 25.33
CA GLY A 43 -10.59 2.29 24.87
C GLY A 43 -11.45 2.03 23.63
N THR A 44 -12.18 3.02 23.13
CA THR A 44 -12.93 2.89 21.88
C THR A 44 -12.02 2.90 20.65
N TYR A 45 -12.50 2.33 19.56
CA TYR A 45 -11.78 2.26 18.29
C TYR A 45 -12.50 3.10 17.23
N LEU A 46 -11.75 3.88 16.45
CA LEU A 46 -12.29 4.53 15.26
C LEU A 46 -12.34 3.49 14.14
N LEU A 47 -13.55 3.11 13.78
CA LEU A 47 -13.85 2.22 12.67
C LEU A 47 -14.59 3.02 11.59
N THR A 48 -14.33 2.73 10.32
CA THR A 48 -14.93 3.40 9.16
C THR A 48 -15.83 2.46 8.38
#